data_AF-A0A6G9CWI0-F1
#
_entry.id   AF-A0A6G9CWI0-F1
#
_cell.length_a   1.000
_cell.length_b   1.000
_cell.length_c   1.000
_cell.angle_alpha   90.00
_cell.angle_beta   90.00
_cell.angle_gamma   90.00
#
_symmetry.space_group_name_H-M   'P 1'
#
loop_
_entity.id
_entity.type
_entity.pdbx_description
1 polymer ?
#
loop_
_entity_poly.entity_id
_entity_poly.type
_entity_poly.pdbx_seq_one_letter_code
_entity_poly.pdbx_strand_id
1 'polypeptide(L)' 'MRRTPDPNDRRAVLLELTDAGATLAADVAKAQRRESSDVFDDLDESERATLTELLERVDAGHDSRPRDCPKPSV' A
#
# COMPACT_ATOMS: atom_id res chain seq x y z
N MET A 1 -3.73 15.97 -1.19
CA MET A 1 -2.29 15.65 -1.06
C MET A 1 -1.49 16.94 -1.12
N ARG A 2 -0.47 17.08 -0.26
CA ARG A 2 0.47 18.20 -0.23
C ARG A 2 1.87 17.71 -0.62
N ARG A 3 2.62 18.58 -1.30
CA ARG A 3 4.01 18.33 -1.72
C ARG A 3 4.90 19.41 -1.13
N THR A 4 5.98 19.03 -0.46
CA THR A 4 6.95 19.95 0.13
C THR A 4 8.37 19.50 -0.27
N PRO A 5 9.27 20.40 -0.70
CA PRO A 5 10.66 20.01 -0.96
C PRO A 5 11.29 19.39 0.28
N ASP A 6 12.14 18.37 0.09
CA ASP A 6 12.93 17.83 1.19
C ASP A 6 14.02 18.85 1.59
N PRO A 7 14.17 19.17 2.89
CA PRO A 7 15.15 20.15 3.36
C PRO A 7 16.61 19.69 3.19
N ASN A 8 16.85 18.38 3.07
CA ASN A 8 18.17 17.76 2.97
C ASN A 8 18.51 17.31 1.54
N ASP A 9 17.52 17.12 0.67
CA ASP A 9 17.72 16.78 -0.74
C ASP A 9 16.80 17.57 -1.68
N ARG A 10 17.39 18.49 -2.46
CA ARG A 10 16.64 19.33 -3.42
C ARG A 10 15.97 18.54 -4.55
N ARG A 11 16.33 17.26 -4.74
CA ARG A 11 15.72 16.37 -5.74
C ARG A 11 14.56 15.56 -5.17
N ALA A 12 14.40 15.53 -3.84
CA ALA A 12 13.33 14.80 -3.18
C ALA A 12 12.15 15.74 -2.83
N VAL A 13 10.96 15.15 -2.83
CA VAL A 13 9.70 15.84 -2.48
C VAL A 13 8.97 14.99 -1.46
N LEU A 14 8.74 15.57 -0.28
CA LEU A 14 7.93 14.99 0.78
C LEU A 14 6.46 15.07 0.40
N LEU A 15 5.77 13.94 0.52
CA LEU A 15 4.38 13.77 0.16
C LEU A 15 3.57 13.54 1.43
N GLU A 16 2.58 14.39 1.66
CA GLU A 16 1.70 14.29 2.82
C GLU A 16 0.24 14.22 2.36
N LEU A 17 -0.57 13.43 3.08
CA LEU A 17 -2.00 13.52 2.92
C LEU A 17 -2.49 14.85 3.50
N THR A 18 -3.39 15.50 2.78
CA THR A 18 -4.20 16.60 3.33
C THR A 18 -5.28 15.99 4.21
N ASP A 19 -5.89 16.76 5.12
CA ASP A 19 -6.99 16.27 5.97
C ASP A 19 -8.11 15.60 5.15
N ALA A 20 -8.58 16.27 4.09
CA ALA A 20 -9.55 15.70 3.16
C ALA A 20 -9.07 14.41 2.46
N GLY A 21 -7.76 14.29 2.24
CA GLY A 21 -7.15 13.09 1.66
C GLY A 21 -7.05 11.95 2.68
N ALA A 22 -6.79 12.26 3.95
CA ALA A 22 -6.80 11.28 5.03
C ALA A 22 -8.23 10.75 5.27
N THR A 23 -9.24 11.63 5.26
CA THR A 23 -10.65 11.22 5.32
C THR A 23 -11.02 10.30 4.16
N LEU A 24 -10.70 10.69 2.93
CA LEU A 24 -10.97 9.85 1.76
C LEU A 24 -10.25 8.49 1.82
N ALA A 25 -8.99 8.47 2.28
CA ALA A 25 -8.25 7.22 2.42
C ALA A 25 -8.90 6.28 3.46
N ALA A 26 -9.42 6.83 4.56
CA ALA A 26 -10.16 6.05 5.55
C ALA A 26 -11.46 5.48 4.96
N ASP A 27 -12.20 6.27 4.18
CA ASP A 27 -13.43 5.82 3.53
C ASP A 27 -13.16 4.70 2.51
N VAL A 28 -12.11 4.85 1.70
CA VAL A 28 -11.66 3.81 0.76
C VAL A 28 -11.24 2.55 1.49
N ALA A 29 -10.47 2.66 2.57
CA ALA A 29 -10.06 1.51 3.37
C ALA A 29 -11.26 0.77 3.97
N LYS A 30 -12.29 1.50 4.43
CA LYS A 30 -13.53 0.91 4.92
C LYS A 30 -14.29 0.19 3.82
N ALA A 31 -14.41 0.80 2.63
CA ALA A 31 -15.05 0.18 1.48
C ALA A 31 -14.32 -1.09 1.05
N GLN A 32 -12.99 -1.05 0.96
CA GLN A 32 -12.18 -2.23 0.64
C GLN A 32 -12.41 -3.36 1.64
N ARG A 33 -12.35 -3.08 2.95
CA ARG A 33 -12.60 -4.12 3.98
C ARG A 33 -13.98 -4.75 3.87
N ARG A 34 -15.00 -3.96 3.53
CA ARG A 34 -16.36 -4.46 3.32
C ARG A 34 -16.42 -5.41 2.13
N GLU A 35 -15.82 -5.03 1.00
CA GLU A 35 -15.84 -5.87 -0.21
C GLU A 35 -14.89 -7.07 -0.12
N SER A 36 -13.80 -6.95 0.63
CA SER A 36 -12.78 -8.00 0.76
C SER A 36 -13.10 -9.02 1.85
N SER A 37 -14.11 -8.80 2.69
CA SER A 37 -14.50 -9.78 3.72
C SER A 37 -14.81 -11.11 3.06
N ASP A 38 -15.72 -11.08 2.09
CA ASP A 38 -16.21 -12.25 1.35
C ASP A 38 -15.10 -13.06 0.65
N VAL A 39 -13.99 -12.41 0.27
CA VAL A 39 -12.87 -13.06 -0.44
C VAL A 39 -12.17 -14.10 0.42
N PHE A 40 -12.15 -13.91 1.74
CA PHE A 40 -11.43 -14.79 2.66
C PHE A 40 -12.36 -15.48 3.67
N ASP A 41 -13.67 -15.33 3.54
CA ASP A 41 -14.66 -15.85 4.50
C ASP A 41 -14.64 -17.37 4.65
N ASP A 42 -14.12 -18.10 3.66
CA ASP A 42 -13.88 -19.54 3.74
C ASP A 42 -12.66 -19.92 4.61
N LEU A 43 -11.81 -18.96 4.98
CA LEU A 43 -10.60 -19.17 5.78
C LEU A 43 -10.87 -18.82 7.25
N ASP A 44 -10.48 -19.72 8.15
CA ASP A 44 -10.45 -19.43 9.58
C ASP A 44 -9.29 -18.48 9.95
N GLU A 45 -9.27 -18.01 11.20
CA GLU A 45 -8.26 -17.05 11.67
C GLU A 45 -6.83 -17.60 11.55
N SER A 46 -6.63 -18.90 11.76
CA SER A 46 -5.31 -19.53 11.66
C SER A 46 -4.83 -19.65 10.21
N GLU A 47 -5.75 -19.95 9.29
CA GLU A 47 -5.49 -19.98 7.85
C GLU A 47 -5.19 -18.58 7.31
N ARG A 48 -5.92 -17.56 7.78
CA ARG A 48 -5.67 -16.14 7.44
C ARG A 48 -4.31 -15.66 7.95
N ALA A 49 -3.94 -16.04 9.17
CA ALA A 49 -2.62 -15.75 9.73
C ALA A 49 -1.50 -16.41 8.89
N THR A 50 -1.69 -17.68 8.52
CA THR A 50 -0.75 -18.42 7.67
C THR A 50 -0.60 -17.78 6.29
N LEU A 51 -1.71 -17.41 5.65
CA LEU A 51 -1.70 -16.74 4.36
C LEU A 51 -0.95 -15.40 4.43
N THR A 52 -1.17 -14.64 5.50
CA THR A 52 -0.47 -13.36 5.75
C THR A 52 1.04 -13.57 5.82
N GLU A 53 1.51 -14.55 6.60
CA GLU A 53 2.94 -14.88 6.70
C GLU A 53 3.55 -15.27 5.34
N LEU A 54 2.83 -16.07 4.55
CA LEU A 54 3.28 -16.47 3.22
C LEU A 54 3.41 -15.27 2.27
N LEU A 55 2.43 -14.36 2.28
CA LEU A 55 2.45 -13.15 1.46
C LEU A 55 3.58 -12.19 1.87
N GLU A 56 3.79 -11.98 3.17
CA GLU A 56 4.91 -11.17 3.69
C GLU A 56 6.26 -11.71 3.23
N ARG A 57 6.44 -13.05 3.25
CA ARG A 57 7.68 -13.68 2.79
C ARG A 57 7.90 -13.52 1.29
N VAL A 58 6.83 -13.57 0.49
CA VAL A 58 6.90 -13.31 -0.96
C VAL A 58 7.28 -11.85 -1.23
N ASP A 59 6.65 -10.90 -0.52
CA ASP A 59 6.91 -9.47 -0.69
C ASP A 59 8.36 -9.11 -0.32
N ALA A 60 8.86 -9.61 0.81
CA ALA A 60 10.25 -9.44 1.23
C ALA A 60 11.26 -9.97 0.18
N GLY A 61 10.92 -11.06 -0.52
CA GLY A 61 11.71 -11.61 -1.62
C GLY A 61 11.56 -10.85 -2.94
N HIS A 62 10.47 -10.11 -3.14
CA HIS A 62 10.22 -9.28 -4.32
C HIS A 62 10.89 -7.90 -4.21
N ASP A 63 10.91 -7.31 -3.03
CA ASP A 63 11.51 -5.98 -2.80
C ASP A 63 13.03 -5.96 -2.99
N SER A 64 13.68 -7.13 -2.97
CA SER A 64 15.11 -7.28 -3.27
C SER A 64 15.44 -7.22 -4.78
N ARG A 65 14.42 -7.25 -5.66
CA ARG A 65 14.62 -7.11 -7.11
C ARG A 65 14.30 -5.67 -7.52
N PRO A 66 15.18 -4.99 -8.29
CA PRO A 66 14.84 -3.68 -8.82
C PRO A 66 13.55 -3.80 -9.64
N ARG A 67 12.53 -3.04 -9.23
CA ARG A 67 11.28 -2.94 -9.98
C ARG A 67 11.57 -2.16 -11.25
N ASP A 68 11.82 -2.86 -12.35
CA ASP A 68 11.79 -2.28 -13.70
C ASP A 68 10.35 -1.91 -14.04
N CYS A 69 9.89 -0.77 -13.50
CA CYS A 69 8.70 -0.14 -14.00
C CYS A 69 9.10 0.62 -15.28
N PRO A 70 8.65 0.21 -16.48
CA PRO A 70 8.93 0.95 -17.69
C PRO A 70 8.39 2.36 -17.51
N LYS A 71 9.28 3.36 -17.59
CA LYS A 71 8.86 4.76 -17.52
C LYS A 71 7.92 5.03 -18.70
N PRO A 72 6.72 5.60 -18.47
CA PRO A 72 5.84 5.96 -19.56
C PRO A 72 6.57 6.97 -20.45
N SER A 73 6.75 6.63 -21.72
CA SER A 73 7.28 7.54 -22.74
C SER A 73 6.25 8.65 -22.95
N VAL A 74 6.59 9.86 -22.52
CA VAL A 74 5.91 11.10 -22.91
C VAL A 74 6.75 11.79 -23.96
#